data_AF-A0A7W0T3H5-F1
#
_entry.id   AF-A0A7W0T3H5-F1
#
_cell.length_a   1.000
_cell.length_b   1.000
_cell.length_c   1.000
_cell.angle_alpha   90.00
_cell.angle_beta   90.00
_cell.angle_gamma   90.00
#
_symmetry.space_group_name_H-M   'P 1'
#
loop_
_entity.id
_entity.type
_entity.pdbx_description
1 polymer ?
#
loop_
_entity_poly.entity_id
_entity_poly.type
_entity_poly.pdbx_seq_one_letter_code
_entity_poly.pdbx_strand_id
1 'polypeptide(L)' 'MRRLFLASVLVAITLVAAPLSGATAADESGVVASVYDGDTLSLSDGRRVRLLQIDTPELGSGECYSRAS' A
#
# COMPACT_ATOMS: atom_id res chain seq x y z
N MET A 1 -44.70 8.38 -18.73
CA MET A 1 -43.48 9.21 -18.52
C MET A 1 -43.04 9.24 -17.04
N ARG A 2 -43.89 9.58 -16.05
CA ARG A 2 -43.52 9.56 -14.60
C ARG A 2 -42.89 8.25 -14.08
N ARG A 3 -43.37 7.09 -14.52
CA ARG A 3 -42.84 5.78 -14.10
C ARG A 3 -41.44 5.47 -14.66
N LEU A 4 -41.14 5.96 -15.86
CA LEU A 4 -39.82 5.84 -16.49
C LEU A 4 -38.80 6.78 -15.82
N PHE A 5 -39.24 8.01 -15.47
CA PHE A 5 -38.43 8.96 -14.69
C PHE A 5 -38.12 8.44 -13.27
N LEU A 6 -39.07 7.78 -12.61
CA LEU A 6 -38.86 7.19 -11.29
C LEU A 6 -37.87 6.01 -11.34
N ALA A 7 -37.97 5.15 -12.37
CA ALA A 7 -37.05 4.05 -12.57
C ALA A 7 -35.62 4.54 -12.88
N SER A 8 -35.46 5.60 -13.69
CA SER A 8 -34.15 6.17 -14.00
C SER A 8 -33.49 6.87 -12.81
N VAL A 9 -34.27 7.52 -11.94
CA VAL A 9 -33.76 8.11 -10.69
C VAL A 9 -33.31 7.02 -9.71
N LEU A 10 -34.05 5.91 -9.61
CA LEU A 10 -33.70 4.81 -8.71
C LEU A 10 -32.37 4.14 -9.12
N VAL A 11 -32.15 3.94 -10.43
CA VAL A 11 -30.89 3.38 -10.96
C VAL A 11 -29.71 4.32 -10.74
N ALA A 12 -29.91 5.63 -10.91
CA ALA A 12 -28.87 6.64 -10.65
C ALA A 12 -28.47 6.70 -9.16
N ILE A 13 -29.43 6.53 -8.24
CA ILE A 13 -29.16 6.48 -6.80
C ILE A 13 -28.37 5.23 -6.40
N THR A 14 -28.64 4.08 -7.02
CA THR A 14 -27.89 2.84 -6.72
C THR A 14 -26.45 2.84 -7.23
N LEU A 15 -26.14 3.57 -8.31
CA LEU A 15 -24.78 3.60 -8.87
C LEU A 15 -23.82 4.54 -8.12
N VAL A 16 -24.35 5.54 -7.40
CA VAL A 16 -23.56 6.48 -6.58
C VAL A 16 -23.29 5.95 -5.16
N ALA A 17 -24.02 4.94 -4.71
CA ALA A 17 -23.90 4.36 -3.38
C ALA A 17 -22.86 3.22 -3.27
N ALA A 18 -22.01 3.02 -4.27
CA ALA A 18 -20.84 2.16 -4.11
C ALA A 18 -19.93 2.82 -3.07
N PRO A 19 -19.65 2.18 -1.91
CA PRO A 19 -18.71 2.74 -0.99
C PRO A 19 -17.37 2.88 -1.72
N LEU A 20 -16.79 4.08 -1.72
CA LEU A 20 -15.34 4.20 -1.84
C LEU A 20 -14.76 3.54 -0.59
N SER A 21 -14.71 2.21 -0.59
CA SER A 21 -13.86 1.45 0.29
C SER A 21 -12.44 1.80 -0.12
N GLY A 22 -11.95 2.94 0.36
CA GLY A 22 -10.53 3.14 0.48
C GLY A 22 -10.04 1.91 1.22
N ALA A 23 -9.17 1.12 0.59
CA ALA A 23 -8.59 -0.03 1.22
C ALA A 23 -7.90 0.47 2.49
N THR A 24 -8.57 0.32 3.63
CA THR A 24 -7.91 0.39 4.92
C THR A 24 -6.91 -0.75 4.83
N ALA A 25 -5.63 -0.42 4.59
CA ALA A 25 -4.57 -1.40 4.76
C ALA A 25 -4.84 -2.03 6.12
N ALA A 26 -5.06 -3.34 6.13
CA ALA A 26 -5.15 -4.04 7.39
C ALA A 26 -3.88 -3.67 8.16
N ASP A 27 -4.02 -3.36 9.46
CA ASP A 27 -2.87 -3.13 10.31
C ASP A 27 -2.11 -4.47 10.40
N GLU A 28 -1.17 -4.65 9.47
CA GLU A 28 -0.31 -5.82 9.41
C GLU A 28 0.93 -5.53 10.24
N SER A 29 1.18 -6.39 11.23
CA SER A 29 2.39 -6.35 12.04
C SER A 29 3.40 -7.39 11.55
N GLY A 30 4.66 -7.18 11.92
CA GLY A 30 5.75 -8.10 11.64
C GLY A 30 6.95 -7.79 12.54
N VAL A 31 7.74 -8.81 12.84
CA VAL A 31 8.98 -8.65 13.63
C VAL A 31 10.15 -8.61 12.67
N VAL A 32 10.97 -7.56 12.76
CA VAL A 32 12.19 -7.40 11.96
C VAL A 32 13.21 -8.48 12.34
N ALA A 33 13.65 -9.24 11.35
CA ALA A 33 14.72 -10.23 11.51
C ALA A 33 16.09 -9.64 11.17
N SER A 34 16.17 -8.82 10.12
CA SER A 34 17.38 -8.10 9.74
C SER A 34 17.07 -6.85 8.91
N VAL A 35 17.99 -5.89 8.92
CA VAL A 35 18.00 -4.73 8.04
C VAL A 35 18.88 -5.07 6.83
N TYR A 36 18.32 -4.99 5.62
CA TYR A 36 19.07 -5.28 4.39
C TYR A 36 19.82 -4.02 3.93
N ASP A 37 19.14 -2.89 3.79
CA ASP A 37 19.71 -1.58 3.49
C ASP A 37 18.85 -0.47 4.13
N GLY A 38 18.97 0.78 3.66
CA GLY A 38 18.32 1.93 4.28
C GLY A 38 16.78 1.97 4.14
N ASP A 39 16.19 1.20 3.21
CA ASP A 39 14.74 1.14 3.01
C ASP A 39 14.18 -0.28 2.94
N THR A 40 15.02 -1.31 3.02
CA THR A 40 14.61 -2.69 2.88
C THR A 40 14.89 -3.51 4.14
N LEU A 41 13.85 -4.20 4.61
CA LEU A 41 13.85 -5.05 5.81
C LEU A 41 13.49 -6.50 5.45
N SER A 42 14.09 -7.45 6.17
CA SER A 42 13.61 -8.83 6.20
C SER A 42 12.85 -9.08 7.50
N LEU A 43 11.65 -9.66 7.39
CA LEU A 43 10.81 -10.01 8.54
C LEU A 43 11.04 -11.48 8.93
N SER A 44 10.79 -11.79 10.20
CA SER A 44 10.92 -13.14 10.77
C SER A 44 9.97 -14.16 10.14
N ASP A 45 8.88 -13.71 9.51
CA ASP A 45 7.95 -14.54 8.74
C ASP A 45 8.41 -14.79 7.29
N GLY A 46 9.59 -14.32 6.91
CA GLY A 46 10.19 -14.50 5.59
C GLY A 46 9.80 -13.44 4.57
N ARG A 47 8.92 -12.49 4.90
CA ARG A 47 8.62 -11.35 4.01
C ARG A 47 9.81 -10.42 3.89
N ARG A 48 9.98 -9.83 2.70
CA ARG A 48 10.88 -8.69 2.45
C ARG A 48 10.04 -7.46 2.21
N VAL A 49 10.27 -6.41 2.99
CA VAL A 49 9.50 -5.16 2.95
C VAL A 49 10.41 -4.04 2.50
N ARG A 50 10.02 -3.31 1.45
CA ARG A 50 10.65 -2.05 1.04
C ARG A 50 9.75 -0.88 1.39
N LEU A 51 10.32 0.14 2.02
CA LEU A 51 9.58 1.34 2.43
C LEU A 51 9.19 2.16 1.21
N LEU A 52 7.90 2.42 1.05
CA LEU A 52 7.39 3.20 -0.08
C LEU A 52 7.86 4.65 0.01
N GLN A 53 8.20 5.22 -1.16
CA GLN A 53 8.65 6.61 -1.33
C GLN A 53 9.98 6.95 -0.63
N ILE A 54 10.65 5.97 -0.06
CA ILE A 54 12.02 6.08 0.41
C ILE A 54 12.89 5.31 -0.59
N ASP A 55 13.96 5.97 -1.05
CA ASP A 55 14.95 5.40 -1.94
C ASP A 55 16.32 5.70 -1.34
N THR A 56 17.03 4.65 -0.93
CA THR A 56 18.31 4.77 -0.22
C THR A 56 19.47 4.27 -1.06
N PRO A 57 20.70 4.73 -0.76
CA PRO A 57 21.90 4.16 -1.37
C PRO A 57 21.98 2.63 -1.18
N GLU A 58 22.12 1.92 -2.29
CA GLU A 58 22.02 0.46 -2.32
C GLU A 58 23.34 -0.20 -1.92
N LEU A 59 23.31 -1.23 -1.06
CA LEU A 59 24.55 -1.90 -0.62
C LEU A 59 25.42 -2.35 -1.80
N GLY A 60 26.70 -1.99 -1.76
CA GLY A 60 27.66 -2.32 -2.82
C GLY A 60 27.61 -1.38 -4.04
N SER A 61 26.75 -0.37 -4.07
CA SER A 61 26.72 0.65 -5.13
C SER A 61 27.96 1.56 -5.12
N GLY A 62 28.61 1.71 -3.96
CA GLY A 62 29.76 2.60 -3.77
C GLY A 62 29.38 4.05 -3.43
N GLU A 63 28.09 4.31 -3.20
CA GLU A 63 27.61 5.59 -2.72
C GLU A 63 28.05 5.87 -1.27
N CYS A 64 28.13 7.15 -0.89
CA CYS A 64 28.72 7.58 0.37
C CYS A 64 28.09 6.94 1.63
N TYR A 65 26.83 6.51 1.54
CA TYR A 65 26.06 5.95 2.66
C TYR A 65 25.58 4.50 2.42
N SER A 66 26.10 3.80 1.42
CA SER A 66 25.68 2.43 1.08
C SER A 66 26.38 1.33 1.91
N ARG A 67 26.66 1.58 3.20
CA ARG A 67 27.39 0.64 4.07
C ARG A 67 26.44 -0.02 5.06
N ALA A 68 26.60 -1.32 5.27
CA ALA A 68 25.89 -2.04 6.32
C ALA A 68 26.37 -1.55 7.71
N SER A 69 25.42 -1.36 8.62
CA SER A 69 25.65 -0.95 10.02
C SER A 69 25.58 -2.10 11.01
#